data_AF-A0A2V7SLJ9-F1
#
_entry.id   AF-A0A2V7SLJ9-F1
#
_cell.length_a   1.000
_cell.length_b   1.000
_cell.length_c   1.000
_cell.angle_alpha   90.00
_cell.angle_beta   90.00
_cell.angle_gamma   90.00
#
_symmetry.space_group_name_H-M   'P 1'
#
loop_
_entity.id
_entity.type
_entity.pdbx_description
1 polymer ?
#
loop_
_entity_poly.entity_id
_entity_poly.type
_entity_poly.pdbx_seq_one_letter_code
_entity_poly.pdbx_strand_id
1 'polypeptide(L)'
;MTARMYAFESWAELGAFAERAPLDRAIVRFETAVDAMVGGDRDMLEALLREDPSLVGARSARRHRATLLHYIAANGVEGWRQRTPPNAVEIARLLLDAGADPNALADMYDARCTTLSMLVSSSHPADAGLQRPLAELLVDRGATLEAPGSPWNAAVLTALAFGYLDTARALAAREGRVRDIAVAAGLGLLGETARLLPTADAERQRAALTLACMHGQLRVAQLLLDAGVDPSQYSPDGFHAHSTPLHQAVWSNREPVVRLLVERGARHDMRDLVYDGTPLDWAEHGQRTEIADYLRGRNPPRATAP
;
A
#
# COMPACT_ATOMS: atom_id res chain seq x y z
N MET A 1 -14.33 -19.38 9.61
CA MET A 1 -12.99 -19.62 9.02
C MET A 1 -13.21 -20.28 7.66
N THR A 2 -12.68 -19.77 6.54
CA THR A 2 -12.86 -20.36 5.19
C THR A 2 -11.55 -20.95 4.66
N ALA A 3 -11.60 -21.99 3.79
CA ALA A 3 -10.43 -22.61 3.18
C ALA A 3 -9.52 -21.60 2.43
N ARG A 4 -10.12 -20.52 1.92
CA ARG A 4 -9.40 -19.41 1.26
C ARG A 4 -8.36 -18.73 2.14
N MET A 5 -8.59 -18.67 3.46
CA MET A 5 -7.59 -18.11 4.39
C MET A 5 -6.32 -18.96 4.50
N TYR A 6 -6.44 -20.24 4.11
CA TYR A 6 -5.34 -21.20 4.01
C TYR A 6 -4.74 -21.29 2.61
N ALA A 7 -5.18 -20.41 1.70
CA ALA A 7 -4.81 -20.38 0.30
C ALA A 7 -5.25 -21.63 -0.51
N PHE A 8 -6.47 -22.13 -0.24
CA PHE A 8 -7.15 -23.19 -1.01
C PHE A 8 -8.55 -22.77 -1.45
N GLU A 9 -9.06 -23.34 -2.56
CA GLU A 9 -10.40 -23.03 -3.06
C GLU A 9 -11.49 -23.74 -2.27
N SER A 10 -11.19 -24.94 -1.77
CA SER A 10 -12.13 -25.78 -1.06
C SER A 10 -11.51 -26.48 0.16
N TRP A 11 -12.37 -26.96 1.06
CA TRP A 11 -11.94 -27.79 2.19
C TRP A 11 -11.37 -29.14 1.76
N ALA A 12 -11.82 -29.67 0.62
CA ALA A 12 -11.29 -30.92 0.06
C ALA A 12 -9.84 -30.76 -0.37
N GLU A 13 -9.49 -29.65 -1.04
CA GLU A 13 -8.11 -29.35 -1.40
C GLU A 13 -7.20 -29.16 -0.18
N LEU A 14 -7.69 -28.46 0.85
CA LEU A 14 -6.97 -28.30 2.10
C LEU A 14 -6.75 -29.66 2.80
N GLY A 15 -7.77 -30.53 2.81
CA GLY A 15 -7.66 -31.88 3.37
C GLY A 15 -6.63 -32.73 2.65
N ALA A 16 -6.69 -32.78 1.31
CA ALA A 16 -5.71 -33.48 0.49
C ALA A 16 -4.29 -32.93 0.67
N PHE A 17 -4.15 -31.61 0.81
CA PHE A 17 -2.86 -31.01 1.14
C PHE A 17 -2.37 -31.44 2.54
N ALA A 18 -3.25 -31.43 3.54
CA ALA A 18 -2.88 -31.81 4.92
C ALA A 18 -2.41 -33.26 5.03
N GLU A 19 -2.96 -34.18 4.22
CA GLU A 19 -2.53 -35.58 4.16
C GLU A 19 -1.18 -35.72 3.42
N ARG A 20 -0.98 -34.99 2.33
CA ARG A 20 0.23 -35.09 1.49
C ARG A 20 1.43 -34.34 2.05
N ALA A 21 1.22 -33.15 2.61
CA ALA A 21 2.29 -32.22 2.98
C ALA A 21 3.33 -32.82 3.96
N PRO A 22 2.94 -33.57 5.02
CA PRO A 22 3.92 -34.18 5.94
C PRO A 22 4.78 -35.27 5.30
N LEU A 23 4.31 -35.87 4.19
CA LEU A 23 4.99 -36.95 3.47
C LEU A 23 5.93 -36.45 2.38
N ASP A 24 5.77 -35.20 1.95
CA ASP A 24 6.58 -34.58 0.89
C ASP A 24 7.69 -33.71 1.52
N ARG A 25 8.93 -34.20 1.42
CA ARG A 25 10.12 -33.53 1.99
C ARG A 25 10.31 -32.11 1.45
N ALA A 26 9.95 -31.83 0.19
CA ALA A 26 10.09 -30.50 -0.39
C ALA A 26 9.06 -29.53 0.22
N ILE A 27 7.83 -29.99 0.42
CA ILE A 27 6.78 -29.20 1.08
C ILE A 27 7.18 -28.93 2.54
N VAL A 28 7.60 -29.96 3.29
CA VAL A 28 8.02 -29.80 4.69
C VAL A 28 9.15 -28.77 4.82
N ARG A 29 10.17 -28.85 3.96
CA ARG A 29 11.30 -27.89 3.97
C ARG A 29 10.85 -26.47 3.69
N PHE A 30 10.03 -26.28 2.66
CA PHE A 30 9.51 -24.95 2.31
C PHE A 30 8.68 -24.35 3.44
N GLU A 31 7.75 -25.13 4.01
CA GLU A 31 6.90 -24.68 5.12
C GLU A 31 7.73 -24.37 6.38
N THR A 32 8.77 -25.17 6.67
CA THR A 32 9.70 -24.91 7.79
C THR A 32 10.47 -23.61 7.60
N ALA A 33 10.96 -23.35 6.38
CA ALA A 33 11.65 -22.09 6.07
C ALA A 33 10.73 -20.87 6.20
N VAL A 34 9.48 -20.99 5.75
CA VAL A 34 8.46 -19.94 5.94
C VAL A 34 8.19 -19.70 7.42
N ASP A 35 8.04 -20.75 8.23
CA ASP A 35 7.79 -20.59 9.67
C ASP A 35 8.99 -19.95 10.38
N ALA A 36 10.23 -20.33 10.01
CA ALA A 36 11.44 -19.68 10.48
C ALA A 36 11.47 -18.18 10.11
N MET A 37 11.15 -17.84 8.85
CA MET A 37 11.07 -16.45 8.39
C MET A 37 10.04 -15.64 9.17
N VAL A 38 8.81 -16.14 9.30
CA VAL A 38 7.70 -15.44 9.96
C VAL A 38 7.95 -15.32 11.48
N GLY A 39 8.63 -16.31 12.07
CA GLY A 39 9.04 -16.33 13.47
C GLY A 39 10.27 -15.48 13.79
N GLY A 40 11.03 -15.04 12.79
CA GLY A 40 12.28 -14.30 12.99
C GLY A 40 13.52 -15.18 13.24
N ASP A 41 13.41 -16.50 13.07
CA ASP A 41 14.51 -17.46 13.26
C ASP A 41 15.44 -17.47 12.03
N ARG A 42 16.32 -16.47 12.00
CA ARG A 42 17.28 -16.28 10.92
C ARG A 42 18.29 -17.44 10.84
N ASP A 43 18.73 -17.97 11.98
CA ASP A 43 19.76 -19.01 12.02
C ASP A 43 19.24 -20.32 11.42
N MET A 44 18.00 -20.70 11.75
CA MET A 44 17.33 -21.84 11.12
C MET A 44 17.18 -21.64 9.61
N LEU A 45 16.72 -20.46 9.17
CA LEU A 45 16.58 -20.16 7.75
C LEU A 45 17.93 -20.27 7.02
N GLU A 46 18.99 -19.73 7.60
CA GLU A 46 20.34 -19.80 7.02
C GLU A 46 20.82 -21.26 6.94
N ALA A 47 20.58 -22.07 7.96
CA ALA A 47 20.90 -23.50 7.94
C ALA A 47 20.16 -24.23 6.81
N LEU A 48 18.86 -23.98 6.66
CA LEU A 48 18.04 -24.58 5.60
C LEU A 48 18.53 -24.19 4.20
N LEU A 49 18.87 -22.92 3.97
CA LEU A 49 19.41 -22.44 2.69
C LEU A 49 20.79 -23.00 2.38
N ARG A 50 21.63 -23.22 3.41
CA ARG A 50 22.95 -23.82 3.25
C ARG A 50 22.86 -25.31 2.88
N GLU A 51 21.92 -26.02 3.49
CA GLU A 51 21.66 -27.43 3.17
C GLU A 51 21.01 -27.62 1.80
N ASP A 52 20.16 -26.68 1.38
CA ASP A 52 19.42 -26.74 0.13
C ASP A 52 19.31 -25.34 -0.52
N PRO A 53 20.33 -24.91 -1.29
CA PRO A 53 20.32 -23.60 -1.95
C PRO A 53 19.16 -23.41 -2.93
N SER A 54 18.57 -24.50 -3.45
CA SER A 54 17.44 -24.42 -4.38
C SER A 54 16.17 -23.86 -3.72
N LEU A 55 16.11 -23.91 -2.38
CA LEU A 55 14.98 -23.44 -1.58
C LEU A 55 14.69 -21.95 -1.77
N VAL A 56 15.71 -21.15 -2.12
CA VAL A 56 15.56 -19.70 -2.38
C VAL A 56 14.60 -19.42 -3.56
N GLY A 57 14.59 -20.30 -4.56
CA GLY A 57 13.72 -20.22 -5.74
C GLY A 57 12.52 -21.18 -5.69
N ALA A 58 12.41 -21.98 -4.63
CA ALA A 58 11.29 -22.89 -4.44
C ALA A 58 9.98 -22.12 -4.28
N ARG A 59 8.87 -22.81 -4.57
CA ARG A 59 7.53 -22.23 -4.54
C ARG A 59 6.63 -22.99 -3.59
N SER A 60 5.79 -22.26 -2.88
CA SER A 60 4.71 -22.82 -2.08
C SER A 60 3.86 -23.76 -2.94
N ALA A 61 3.50 -24.90 -2.38
CA ALA A 61 2.56 -25.84 -2.99
C ALA A 61 1.10 -25.38 -2.89
N ARG A 62 0.85 -24.19 -2.32
CA ARG A 62 -0.46 -23.53 -2.23
C ARG A 62 -0.74 -22.70 -3.49
N ARG A 63 -1.99 -22.26 -3.64
CA ARG A 63 -2.48 -21.59 -4.86
C ARG A 63 -1.65 -20.38 -5.29
N HIS A 64 -1.10 -19.63 -4.33
CA HIS A 64 -0.35 -18.41 -4.63
C HIS A 64 1.06 -18.67 -5.20
N ARG A 65 1.58 -19.91 -5.11
CA ARG A 65 2.90 -20.30 -5.65
C ARG A 65 4.04 -19.36 -5.27
N ALA A 66 3.95 -18.77 -4.08
CA ALA A 66 4.87 -17.76 -3.57
C ALA A 66 6.27 -18.36 -3.34
N THR A 67 7.32 -17.59 -3.64
CA THR A 67 8.68 -17.91 -3.16
C THR A 67 8.85 -17.44 -1.72
N LEU A 68 9.96 -17.80 -1.07
CA LEU A 68 10.28 -17.30 0.27
C LEU A 68 10.27 -15.76 0.33
N LEU A 69 10.87 -15.08 -0.67
CA LEU A 69 10.93 -13.62 -0.69
C LEU A 69 9.55 -12.94 -0.70
N HIS A 70 8.52 -13.58 -1.25
CA HIS A 70 7.16 -13.04 -1.26
C HIS A 70 6.57 -12.92 0.16
N TYR A 71 6.96 -13.80 1.09
CA TYR A 71 6.50 -13.75 2.48
C TYR A 71 7.00 -12.52 3.24
N ILE A 72 8.07 -11.86 2.78
CA ILE A 72 8.55 -10.59 3.34
C ILE A 72 7.49 -9.48 3.24
N ALA A 73 6.65 -9.51 2.21
CA ALA A 73 5.58 -8.53 2.05
C ALA A 73 4.44 -8.70 3.07
N ALA A 74 4.31 -9.89 3.68
CA ALA A 74 3.23 -10.24 4.61
C ALA A 74 1.84 -9.84 4.07
N ASN A 75 1.58 -10.14 2.79
CA ASN A 75 0.38 -9.75 2.06
C ASN A 75 0.08 -10.80 0.98
N GLY A 76 -1.20 -11.15 0.77
CA GLY A 76 -1.65 -12.18 -0.17
C GLY A 76 -1.37 -13.64 0.22
N VAL A 77 -0.44 -13.87 1.16
CA VAL A 77 -0.12 -15.19 1.74
C VAL A 77 -1.13 -15.60 2.84
N GLU A 78 -0.92 -16.77 3.44
CA GLU A 78 -1.78 -17.34 4.47
C GLU A 78 -1.98 -16.36 5.65
N GLY A 79 -3.23 -16.14 6.05
CA GLY A 79 -3.56 -15.03 6.95
C GLY A 79 -2.83 -15.07 8.30
N TRP A 80 -2.62 -16.25 8.89
CA TRP A 80 -1.90 -16.40 10.16
C TRP A 80 -0.37 -16.21 10.03
N ARG A 81 0.17 -16.24 8.79
CA ARG A 81 1.58 -16.00 8.47
C ARG A 81 1.85 -14.57 8.01
N GLN A 82 0.84 -13.73 7.84
CA GLN A 82 1.03 -12.31 7.55
C GLN A 82 1.52 -11.57 8.81
N ARG A 83 2.80 -11.72 9.11
CA ARG A 83 3.48 -11.11 10.25
C ARG A 83 4.84 -10.62 9.81
N THR A 84 5.29 -9.50 10.39
CA THR A 84 6.59 -8.91 10.09
C THR A 84 7.45 -8.97 11.35
N PRO A 85 8.45 -9.88 11.42
CA PRO A 85 9.33 -9.95 12.58
C PRO A 85 10.26 -8.72 12.65
N PRO A 86 10.77 -8.34 13.83
CA PRO A 86 11.64 -7.18 13.98
C PRO A 86 12.91 -7.21 13.12
N ASN A 87 13.40 -8.40 12.77
CA ASN A 87 14.57 -8.62 11.93
C ASN A 87 14.23 -8.91 10.45
N ALA A 88 13.03 -8.56 9.97
CA ALA A 88 12.60 -8.86 8.60
C ALA A 88 13.56 -8.33 7.52
N VAL A 89 14.22 -7.19 7.76
CA VAL A 89 15.22 -6.61 6.84
C VAL A 89 16.44 -7.52 6.71
N GLU A 90 16.88 -8.16 7.79
CA GLU A 90 18.00 -9.11 7.76
C GLU A 90 17.62 -10.39 7.03
N ILE A 91 16.40 -10.89 7.26
CA ILE A 91 15.86 -12.08 6.60
C ILE A 91 15.73 -11.82 5.10
N ALA A 92 15.17 -10.68 4.70
CA ALA A 92 15.08 -10.28 3.30
C ALA A 92 16.48 -10.18 2.65
N ARG A 93 17.44 -9.62 3.37
CA ARG A 93 18.83 -9.51 2.91
C ARG A 93 19.46 -10.89 2.70
N LEU A 94 19.28 -11.82 3.64
CA LEU A 94 19.76 -13.19 3.54
C LEU A 94 19.21 -13.89 2.29
N LEU A 95 17.91 -13.76 2.03
CA LEU A 95 17.29 -14.36 0.83
C LEU A 95 17.84 -13.76 -0.47
N LEU A 96 17.98 -12.44 -0.52
CA LEU A 96 18.51 -11.75 -1.69
C LEU A 96 20.00 -12.06 -1.90
N ASP A 97 20.80 -12.17 -0.83
CA ASP A 97 22.20 -12.59 -0.89
C ASP A 97 22.33 -14.07 -1.33
N ALA A 98 21.35 -14.91 -0.99
CA ALA A 98 21.25 -16.29 -1.45
C ALA A 98 20.73 -16.44 -2.89
N GLY A 99 20.42 -15.34 -3.59
CA GLY A 99 20.00 -15.34 -4.99
C GLY A 99 18.49 -15.36 -5.21
N ALA A 100 17.68 -14.95 -4.24
CA ALA A 100 16.25 -14.73 -4.46
C ALA A 100 16.03 -13.67 -5.55
N ASP A 101 15.22 -13.99 -6.54
CA ASP A 101 14.82 -13.04 -7.58
C ASP A 101 13.78 -12.04 -7.02
N PRO A 102 14.10 -10.73 -6.89
CA PRO A 102 13.18 -9.73 -6.38
C PRO A 102 11.98 -9.46 -7.31
N ASN A 103 12.06 -9.90 -8.56
CA ASN A 103 11.02 -9.74 -9.57
C ASN A 103 10.26 -11.06 -9.85
N ALA A 104 10.51 -12.10 -9.06
CA ALA A 104 9.73 -13.32 -9.13
C ALA A 104 8.24 -12.98 -8.92
N LEU A 105 7.37 -13.64 -9.69
CA LEU A 105 5.92 -13.44 -9.62
C LEU A 105 5.25 -14.54 -8.80
N ALA A 106 4.26 -14.15 -8.00
CA ALA A 106 3.31 -15.02 -7.32
C ALA A 106 1.86 -14.68 -7.72
N ASP A 107 0.96 -15.65 -7.57
CA ASP A 107 -0.45 -15.51 -7.94
C ASP A 107 -1.24 -14.98 -6.72
N MET A 108 -1.51 -13.67 -6.70
CA MET A 108 -2.13 -12.97 -5.57
C MET A 108 -3.31 -12.13 -6.06
N TYR A 109 -4.46 -12.25 -5.40
CA TYR A 109 -5.66 -11.47 -5.73
C TYR A 109 -6.05 -11.57 -7.22
N ASP A 110 -5.93 -12.77 -7.80
CA ASP A 110 -6.18 -13.04 -9.22
C ASP A 110 -5.26 -12.25 -10.19
N ALA A 111 -4.14 -11.75 -9.67
CA ALA A 111 -3.10 -11.02 -10.38
C ALA A 111 -1.71 -11.64 -10.13
N ARG A 112 -0.73 -11.20 -10.92
CA ARG A 112 0.68 -11.59 -10.79
C ARG A 112 1.43 -10.49 -10.06
N CYS A 113 1.90 -10.77 -8.84
CA CYS A 113 2.52 -9.76 -8.00
C CYS A 113 3.98 -10.08 -7.70
N THR A 114 4.83 -9.05 -7.61
CA THR A 114 6.19 -9.14 -7.08
C THR A 114 6.16 -8.93 -5.57
N THR A 115 7.27 -9.23 -4.88
CA THR A 115 7.41 -8.87 -3.45
C THR A 115 7.18 -7.38 -3.22
N LEU A 116 7.74 -6.52 -4.07
CA LEU A 116 7.61 -5.07 -3.89
C LEU A 116 6.17 -4.60 -4.05
N SER A 117 5.42 -5.06 -5.06
CA SER A 117 4.03 -4.62 -5.29
C SER A 117 3.09 -5.00 -4.14
N MET A 118 3.33 -6.14 -3.50
CA MET A 118 2.61 -6.55 -2.30
C MET A 118 3.07 -5.78 -1.05
N LEU A 119 4.37 -5.53 -0.91
CA LEU A 119 4.95 -4.87 0.26
C LEU A 119 4.38 -3.45 0.43
N VAL A 120 4.32 -2.69 -0.66
CA VAL A 120 3.87 -1.28 -0.65
C VAL A 120 2.36 -1.11 -0.46
N SER A 121 1.59 -2.20 -0.37
CA SER A 121 0.16 -2.21 -0.04
C SER A 121 -0.14 -2.93 1.28
N SER A 122 0.89 -3.39 1.98
CA SER A 122 0.76 -4.20 3.20
C SER A 122 0.85 -3.35 4.47
N SER A 123 -0.11 -3.53 5.38
CA SER A 123 -0.09 -2.90 6.70
C SER A 123 0.91 -3.55 7.65
N HIS A 124 1.13 -4.87 7.60
CA HIS A 124 1.98 -5.56 8.59
C HIS A 124 3.42 -5.02 8.65
N PRO A 125 4.11 -4.81 7.51
CA PRO A 125 5.43 -4.19 7.53
C PRO A 125 5.37 -2.69 7.85
N ALA A 126 4.27 -2.00 7.56
CA ALA A 126 4.08 -0.59 7.88
C ALA A 126 3.91 -0.38 9.39
N ASP A 127 3.04 -1.16 10.03
CA ASP A 127 2.80 -1.15 11.48
C ASP A 127 4.05 -1.56 12.26
N ALA A 128 4.88 -2.43 11.69
CA ALA A 128 6.19 -2.79 12.23
C ALA A 128 7.27 -1.72 12.01
N GLY A 129 7.00 -0.66 11.25
CA GLY A 129 7.98 0.38 10.89
C GLY A 129 9.07 -0.07 9.91
N LEU A 130 8.86 -1.20 9.20
CA LEU A 130 9.84 -1.84 8.33
C LEU A 130 9.50 -1.76 6.83
N GLN A 131 8.35 -1.24 6.44
CA GLN A 131 7.96 -1.18 5.03
C GLN A 131 8.97 -0.41 4.15
N ARG A 132 9.37 0.80 4.58
CA ARG A 132 10.36 1.62 3.87
C ARG A 132 11.72 0.92 3.72
N PRO A 133 12.40 0.47 4.80
CA PRO A 133 13.72 -0.15 4.65
C PRO A 133 13.66 -1.47 3.85
N LEU A 134 12.56 -2.22 3.92
CA LEU A 134 12.35 -3.39 3.06
C LEU A 134 12.20 -3.01 1.59
N ALA A 135 11.44 -1.94 1.30
CA ALA A 135 11.23 -1.48 -0.07
C ALA A 135 12.53 -0.93 -0.68
N GLU A 136 13.29 -0.13 0.07
CA GLU A 136 14.62 0.36 -0.32
C GLU A 136 15.57 -0.82 -0.59
N LEU A 137 15.62 -1.82 0.29
CA LEU A 137 16.44 -3.02 0.11
C LEU A 137 16.06 -3.77 -1.18
N LEU A 138 14.77 -4.01 -1.43
CA LEU A 138 14.33 -4.70 -2.65
C LEU A 138 14.78 -3.96 -3.91
N VAL A 139 14.61 -2.63 -3.95
CA VAL A 139 15.04 -1.80 -5.09
C VAL A 139 16.56 -1.81 -5.24
N ASP A 140 17.32 -1.70 -4.14
CA ASP A 140 18.78 -1.79 -4.14
C ASP A 140 19.28 -3.16 -4.65
N ARG A 141 18.43 -4.20 -4.58
CA ARG A 141 18.69 -5.54 -5.11
C ARG A 141 18.06 -5.81 -6.48
N GLY A 142 17.51 -4.80 -7.14
CA GLY A 142 17.02 -4.89 -8.52
C GLY A 142 15.52 -5.14 -8.67
N ALA A 143 14.71 -4.95 -7.62
CA ALA A 143 13.27 -4.93 -7.75
C ALA A 143 12.81 -3.79 -8.67
N THR A 144 11.97 -4.10 -9.64
CA THR A 144 11.38 -3.10 -10.54
C THR A 144 10.26 -2.35 -9.82
N LEU A 145 10.22 -1.04 -9.99
CA LEU A 145 9.08 -0.22 -9.55
C LEU A 145 7.83 -0.45 -10.42
N GLU A 146 8.05 -0.99 -11.62
CA GLU A 146 7.03 -1.34 -12.60
C GLU A 146 6.81 -2.85 -12.64
N ALA A 147 5.90 -3.35 -11.81
CA ALA A 147 5.54 -4.77 -11.76
C ALA A 147 4.33 -5.08 -12.67
N PRO A 148 4.28 -6.28 -13.28
CA PRO A 148 3.10 -6.74 -14.03
C PRO A 148 1.85 -6.75 -13.16
N GLY A 149 0.67 -6.56 -13.77
CA GLY A 149 -0.61 -6.82 -13.09
C GLY A 149 -1.26 -5.65 -12.35
N SER A 150 -0.65 -4.47 -12.32
CA SER A 150 -1.27 -3.24 -11.79
C SER A 150 -1.27 -2.14 -12.86
N PRO A 151 -2.42 -1.53 -13.21
CA PRO A 151 -2.49 -0.44 -14.20
C PRO A 151 -1.89 0.89 -13.69
N TRP A 152 -1.21 0.90 -12.54
CA TRP A 152 -0.85 2.09 -11.76
C TRP A 152 0.67 2.23 -11.55
N ASN A 153 1.51 2.29 -12.59
CA ASN A 153 2.99 2.43 -12.51
C ASN A 153 3.64 2.13 -11.12
N ALA A 154 3.91 0.84 -10.88
CA ALA A 154 3.18 0.01 -9.92
C ALA A 154 3.56 0.08 -8.42
N ALA A 155 4.60 0.83 -8.03
CA ALA A 155 5.07 0.81 -6.63
C ALA A 155 4.89 2.14 -5.91
N VAL A 156 5.34 3.25 -6.51
CA VAL A 156 5.23 4.60 -5.89
C VAL A 156 3.77 4.99 -5.73
N LEU A 157 2.99 4.81 -6.80
CA LEU A 157 1.58 5.18 -6.81
C LEU A 157 0.74 4.31 -5.87
N THR A 158 1.03 3.00 -5.80
CA THR A 158 0.41 2.09 -4.83
C THR A 158 0.77 2.49 -3.39
N ALA A 159 2.03 2.80 -3.09
CA ALA A 159 2.42 3.30 -1.77
C ALA A 159 1.62 4.57 -1.39
N LEU A 160 1.43 5.51 -2.33
CA LEU A 160 0.60 6.70 -2.10
C LEU A 160 -0.88 6.34 -1.86
N ALA A 161 -1.47 5.47 -2.68
CA ALA A 161 -2.88 5.09 -2.56
C ALA A 161 -3.20 4.39 -1.23
N PHE A 162 -2.23 3.67 -0.66
CA PHE A 162 -2.36 3.00 0.65
C PHE A 162 -1.89 3.86 1.83
N GLY A 163 -1.50 5.13 1.59
CA GLY A 163 -1.17 6.08 2.66
C GLY A 163 0.28 6.05 3.12
N TYR A 164 1.16 5.29 2.48
CA TYR A 164 2.56 5.12 2.85
C TYR A 164 3.47 6.17 2.20
N LEU A 165 3.28 7.44 2.58
CA LEU A 165 3.98 8.59 2.00
C LEU A 165 5.51 8.47 2.08
N ASP A 166 6.05 8.03 3.21
CA ASP A 166 7.50 7.93 3.41
C ASP A 166 8.14 6.89 2.50
N THR A 167 7.48 5.73 2.34
CA THR A 167 7.87 4.71 1.36
C THR A 167 7.77 5.23 -0.05
N ALA A 168 6.68 5.91 -0.42
CA ALA A 168 6.50 6.51 -1.74
C ALA A 168 7.61 7.52 -2.07
N ARG A 169 7.98 8.39 -1.11
CA ARG A 169 9.09 9.35 -1.27
C ARG A 169 10.42 8.64 -1.50
N ALA A 170 10.72 7.61 -0.72
CA ALA A 170 11.96 6.84 -0.85
C ALA A 170 12.07 6.16 -2.22
N LEU A 171 10.98 5.57 -2.72
CA LEU A 171 10.93 4.93 -4.03
C LEU A 171 11.03 5.95 -5.17
N ALA A 172 10.27 7.05 -5.11
CA ALA A 172 10.31 8.10 -6.12
C ALA A 172 11.71 8.73 -6.27
N ALA A 173 12.48 8.84 -5.18
CA ALA A 173 13.86 9.31 -5.22
C ALA A 173 14.79 8.43 -6.07
N ARG A 174 14.42 7.17 -6.32
CA ARG A 174 15.18 6.22 -7.17
C ARG A 174 14.84 6.34 -8.66
N GLU A 175 13.66 6.85 -9.02
CA GLU A 175 13.20 7.02 -10.42
C GLU A 175 13.79 8.26 -11.12
N GLY A 176 14.45 9.13 -10.35
CA GLY A 176 14.93 10.42 -10.82
C GLY A 176 13.79 11.41 -11.03
N ARG A 177 13.29 11.53 -12.28
CA ARG A 177 12.27 12.53 -12.62
C ARG A 177 10.86 11.95 -12.60
N VAL A 178 10.00 12.53 -11.76
CA VAL A 178 8.57 12.21 -11.70
C VAL A 178 7.86 12.64 -12.98
N ARG A 179 7.12 11.71 -13.59
CA ARG A 179 6.41 11.92 -14.86
C ARG A 179 4.89 11.90 -14.73
N ASP A 180 4.38 11.34 -13.64
CA ASP A 180 2.95 11.23 -13.35
C ASP A 180 2.54 12.38 -12.40
N ILE A 181 1.48 13.12 -12.76
CA ILE A 181 0.99 14.25 -11.97
C ILE A 181 0.42 13.81 -10.62
N ALA A 182 -0.22 12.64 -10.54
CA ALA A 182 -0.79 12.11 -9.32
C ALA A 182 0.32 11.72 -8.34
N VAL A 183 1.41 11.13 -8.84
CA VAL A 183 2.64 10.90 -8.05
C VAL A 183 3.22 12.22 -7.56
N ALA A 184 3.43 13.21 -8.45
CA ALA A 184 3.96 14.51 -8.07
C ALA A 184 3.10 15.18 -6.98
N ALA A 185 1.78 15.12 -7.14
CA ALA A 185 0.83 15.73 -6.24
C ALA A 185 0.79 15.06 -4.87
N GLY A 186 0.71 13.72 -4.81
CA GLY A 186 0.75 12.98 -3.54
C GLY A 186 2.06 13.18 -2.76
N LEU A 187 3.19 13.31 -3.47
CA LEU A 187 4.49 13.61 -2.88
C LEU A 187 4.66 15.09 -2.47
N GLY A 188 3.73 15.97 -2.82
CA GLY A 188 3.81 17.40 -2.50
C GLY A 188 4.79 18.19 -3.39
N LEU A 189 5.15 17.66 -4.56
CA LEU A 189 6.11 18.27 -5.48
C LEU A 189 5.45 19.39 -6.30
N LEU A 190 5.22 20.55 -5.68
CA LEU A 190 4.48 21.67 -6.28
C LEU A 190 4.95 22.06 -7.68
N GLY A 191 6.27 22.16 -7.90
CA GLY A 191 6.83 22.51 -9.20
C GLY A 191 6.56 21.47 -10.28
N GLU A 192 6.69 20.18 -9.94
CA GLU A 192 6.39 19.09 -10.88
C GLU A 192 4.89 18.97 -11.16
N THR A 193 4.03 19.16 -10.14
CA THR A 193 2.58 19.22 -10.34
C THR A 193 2.23 20.35 -11.30
N ALA A 194 2.73 21.57 -11.09
CA ALA A 194 2.48 22.71 -11.97
C ALA A 194 2.98 22.46 -13.41
N ARG A 195 4.14 21.81 -13.55
CA ARG A 195 4.70 21.46 -14.87
C ARG A 195 3.86 20.43 -15.62
N LEU A 196 3.31 19.44 -14.92
CA LEU A 196 2.59 18.31 -15.51
C LEU A 196 1.09 18.62 -15.75
N LEU A 197 0.51 19.53 -14.98
CA LEU A 197 -0.91 19.89 -15.03
C LEU A 197 -1.46 20.22 -16.42
N PRO A 198 -0.82 21.05 -17.26
CA PRO A 198 -1.37 21.41 -18.57
C PRO A 198 -1.50 20.24 -19.55
N THR A 199 -0.75 19.15 -19.32
CA THR A 199 -0.73 17.96 -20.18
C THR A 199 -1.48 16.76 -19.62
N ALA A 200 -1.94 16.85 -18.37
CA ALA A 200 -2.67 15.77 -17.72
C ALA A 200 -4.15 15.78 -18.14
N ASP A 201 -4.71 14.60 -18.42
CA ASP A 201 -6.15 14.46 -18.61
C ASP A 201 -6.93 14.68 -17.30
N ALA A 202 -8.26 14.83 -17.42
CA ALA A 202 -9.13 15.10 -16.28
C ALA A 202 -9.09 13.99 -15.21
N GLU A 203 -8.89 12.74 -15.60
CA GLU A 203 -8.83 11.62 -14.67
C GLU A 203 -7.56 11.69 -13.81
N ARG A 204 -6.41 11.95 -14.43
CA ARG A 204 -5.13 12.13 -13.74
C ARG A 204 -5.11 13.40 -12.89
N GLN A 205 -5.78 14.47 -13.31
CA GLN A 205 -5.97 15.66 -12.47
C GLN A 205 -6.80 15.37 -11.22
N ARG A 206 -7.88 14.58 -11.34
CA ARG A 206 -8.66 14.11 -10.18
C ARG A 206 -7.82 13.24 -9.24
N ALA A 207 -7.08 12.28 -9.78
CA ALA A 207 -6.19 11.44 -8.98
C ALA A 207 -5.15 12.28 -8.21
N ALA A 208 -4.60 13.30 -8.88
CA ALA A 208 -3.68 14.24 -8.26
C ALA A 208 -4.34 15.02 -7.11
N LEU A 209 -5.57 15.49 -7.27
CA LEU A 209 -6.29 16.17 -6.20
C LEU A 209 -6.57 15.22 -5.03
N THR A 210 -7.09 14.02 -5.30
CA THR A 210 -7.33 12.99 -4.26
C THR A 210 -6.08 12.71 -3.44
N LEU A 211 -4.94 12.43 -4.09
CA LEU A 211 -3.69 12.11 -3.39
C LEU A 211 -3.11 13.32 -2.66
N ALA A 212 -3.15 14.52 -3.24
CA ALA A 212 -2.74 15.74 -2.55
C ALA A 212 -3.56 15.94 -1.27
N CYS A 213 -4.87 15.69 -1.34
CA CYS A 213 -5.77 15.86 -0.22
C CYS A 213 -5.55 14.81 0.88
N MET A 214 -5.44 13.53 0.52
CA MET A 214 -5.12 12.42 1.43
C MET A 214 -3.81 12.67 2.20
N HIS A 215 -2.77 13.10 1.48
CA HIS A 215 -1.42 13.31 2.04
C HIS A 215 -1.20 14.69 2.65
N GLY A 216 -2.22 15.54 2.72
CA GLY A 216 -2.12 16.85 3.37
C GLY A 216 -1.29 17.88 2.60
N GLN A 217 -1.13 17.71 1.29
CA GLN A 217 -0.30 18.57 0.43
C GLN A 217 -1.04 19.87 0.09
N LEU A 218 -1.23 20.73 1.10
CA LEU A 218 -2.07 21.92 1.03
C LEU A 218 -1.79 22.82 -0.19
N ARG A 219 -0.52 23.12 -0.46
CA ARG A 219 -0.13 23.99 -1.59
C ARG A 219 -0.39 23.36 -2.95
N VAL A 220 -0.31 22.03 -3.04
CA VAL A 220 -0.61 21.28 -4.26
C VAL A 220 -2.12 21.21 -4.48
N ALA A 221 -2.89 20.90 -3.43
CA ALA A 221 -4.35 20.91 -3.50
C ALA A 221 -4.87 22.28 -3.91
N GLN A 222 -4.33 23.35 -3.33
CA GLN A 222 -4.58 24.74 -3.70
C GLN A 222 -4.37 24.99 -5.20
N LEU A 223 -3.19 24.61 -5.74
CA LEU A 223 -2.86 24.77 -7.16
C LEU A 223 -3.85 24.04 -8.07
N LEU A 224 -4.22 22.81 -7.73
CA LEU A 224 -5.16 22.01 -8.53
C LEU A 224 -6.57 22.61 -8.52
N LEU A 225 -7.03 23.09 -7.35
CA LEU A 225 -8.33 23.76 -7.22
C LEU A 225 -8.36 25.09 -7.98
N ASP A 226 -7.29 25.88 -7.93
CA ASP A 226 -7.17 27.14 -8.67
C ASP A 226 -7.18 26.93 -10.19
N ALA A 227 -6.70 25.76 -10.65
CA ALA A 227 -6.76 25.36 -12.04
C ALA A 227 -8.13 24.80 -12.47
N GLY A 228 -9.11 24.76 -11.57
CA GLY A 228 -10.49 24.35 -11.88
C GLY A 228 -10.74 22.84 -11.77
N VAL A 229 -9.87 22.07 -11.11
CA VAL A 229 -10.17 20.67 -10.81
C VAL A 229 -11.33 20.61 -9.80
N ASP A 230 -12.44 20.01 -10.22
CA ASP A 230 -13.67 19.93 -9.42
C ASP A 230 -13.49 19.04 -8.18
N PRO A 231 -13.61 19.57 -6.94
CA PRO A 231 -13.46 18.80 -5.71
C PRO A 231 -14.67 17.93 -5.38
N SER A 232 -15.78 18.06 -6.11
CA SER A 232 -17.05 17.35 -5.86
C SER A 232 -17.24 16.15 -6.79
N GLN A 233 -16.14 15.50 -7.18
CA GLN A 233 -16.15 14.26 -7.96
C GLN A 233 -15.63 13.10 -7.12
N TYR A 234 -16.14 11.90 -7.42
CA TYR A 234 -15.55 10.68 -6.87
C TYR A 234 -14.13 10.51 -7.41
N SER A 235 -13.27 9.96 -6.56
CA SER A 235 -11.89 9.64 -6.91
C SER A 235 -11.87 8.65 -8.08
N PRO A 236 -10.85 8.67 -8.95
CA PRO A 236 -10.74 7.67 -10.00
C PRO A 236 -10.51 6.27 -9.43
N ASP A 237 -10.67 5.25 -10.28
CA ASP A 237 -10.35 3.86 -9.96
C ASP A 237 -8.95 3.75 -9.35
N GLY A 238 -8.75 2.80 -8.44
CA GLY A 238 -7.47 2.62 -7.75
C GLY A 238 -7.13 3.66 -6.67
N PHE A 239 -7.90 4.74 -6.52
CA PHE A 239 -7.68 5.80 -5.53
C PHE A 239 -8.86 5.98 -4.56
N HIS A 240 -9.41 4.89 -4.04
CA HIS A 240 -10.62 4.89 -3.20
C HIS A 240 -11.83 5.49 -3.94
N ALA A 241 -12.11 4.96 -5.13
CA ALA A 241 -13.12 5.46 -6.08
C ALA A 241 -14.54 5.57 -5.53
N HIS A 242 -14.83 4.93 -4.41
CA HIS A 242 -16.10 5.09 -3.70
C HIS A 242 -16.24 6.44 -2.97
N SER A 243 -15.21 7.28 -2.93
CA SER A 243 -15.16 8.47 -2.06
C SER A 243 -14.61 9.71 -2.78
N THR A 244 -14.87 10.90 -2.23
CA THR A 244 -14.38 12.18 -2.77
C THR A 244 -13.04 12.60 -2.13
N PRO A 245 -12.31 13.58 -2.71
CA PRO A 245 -11.13 14.15 -2.06
C PRO A 245 -11.36 14.65 -0.63
N LEU A 246 -12.58 15.14 -0.33
CA LEU A 246 -12.96 15.59 1.00
C LEU A 246 -13.04 14.42 2.00
N HIS A 247 -13.66 13.29 1.63
CA HIS A 247 -13.65 12.08 2.46
C HIS A 247 -12.21 11.63 2.79
N GLN A 248 -11.34 11.62 1.78
CA GLN A 248 -9.94 11.21 1.95
C GLN A 248 -9.14 12.16 2.86
N ALA A 249 -9.33 13.48 2.72
CA ALA A 249 -8.73 14.47 3.62
C ALA A 249 -9.23 14.30 5.07
N VAL A 250 -10.52 14.01 5.26
CA VAL A 250 -11.11 13.75 6.57
C VAL A 250 -10.51 12.50 7.22
N TRP A 251 -10.54 11.35 6.53
CA TRP A 251 -10.02 10.09 7.08
C TRP A 251 -8.56 10.22 7.52
N SER A 252 -7.77 10.90 6.70
CA SER A 252 -6.34 11.16 6.88
C SER A 252 -6.03 12.30 7.87
N ASN A 253 -7.05 12.87 8.52
CA ASN A 253 -6.96 13.95 9.50
C ASN A 253 -6.21 15.20 8.99
N ARG A 254 -6.51 15.64 7.76
CA ARG A 254 -5.83 16.78 7.11
C ARG A 254 -6.66 18.05 7.25
N GLU A 255 -6.83 18.55 8.48
CA GLU A 255 -7.71 19.71 8.77
C GLU A 255 -7.47 20.93 7.85
N PRO A 256 -6.23 21.38 7.58
CA PRO A 256 -6.03 22.53 6.67
C PRO A 256 -6.53 22.28 5.25
N VAL A 257 -6.41 21.04 4.76
CA VAL A 257 -6.93 20.64 3.44
C VAL A 257 -8.45 20.54 3.45
N VAL A 258 -9.05 20.02 4.53
CA VAL A 258 -10.51 19.97 4.67
C VAL A 258 -11.11 21.38 4.59
N ARG A 259 -10.52 22.33 5.32
CA ARG A 259 -10.94 23.74 5.27
C ARG A 259 -10.82 24.31 3.86
N LEU A 260 -9.67 24.12 3.22
CA LEU A 260 -9.44 24.55 1.84
C LEU A 260 -10.49 23.97 0.88
N LEU A 261 -10.79 22.68 0.96
CA LEU A 261 -11.78 22.05 0.07
C LEU A 261 -13.17 22.66 0.25
N VAL A 262 -13.63 22.85 1.49
CA VAL A 262 -14.93 23.47 1.79
C VAL A 262 -14.97 24.93 1.33
N GLU A 263 -13.90 25.69 1.57
CA GLU A 263 -13.75 27.08 1.06
C GLU A 263 -13.78 27.15 -0.48
N ARG A 264 -13.40 26.07 -1.16
CA ARG A 264 -13.46 25.92 -2.63
C ARG A 264 -14.71 25.24 -3.13
N GLY A 265 -15.75 25.17 -2.31
CA GLY A 265 -17.06 24.67 -2.73
C GLY A 265 -17.14 23.16 -2.87
N ALA A 266 -16.24 22.41 -2.22
CA ALA A 266 -16.40 20.96 -2.13
C ALA A 266 -17.71 20.62 -1.42
N ARG A 267 -18.51 19.77 -2.06
CA ARG A 267 -19.74 19.25 -1.48
C ARG A 267 -19.45 18.33 -0.30
N HIS A 268 -19.83 18.77 0.89
CA HIS A 268 -19.73 17.98 2.13
C HIS A 268 -20.99 17.15 2.45
N ASP A 269 -21.97 17.12 1.54
CA ASP A 269 -23.20 16.32 1.63
C ASP A 269 -23.17 15.04 0.77
N MET A 270 -22.13 14.88 -0.05
CA MET A 270 -21.94 13.68 -0.87
C MET A 270 -21.70 12.46 0.00
N ARG A 271 -22.32 11.34 -0.35
CA ARG A 271 -22.16 10.06 0.33
C ARG A 271 -21.18 9.17 -0.41
N ASP A 272 -20.35 8.43 0.33
CA ASP A 272 -19.48 7.42 -0.25
C ASP A 272 -20.28 6.20 -0.73
N LEU A 273 -19.78 5.50 -1.75
CA LEU A 273 -20.52 4.43 -2.43
C LEU A 273 -20.52 3.09 -1.66
N VAL A 274 -19.74 2.95 -0.59
CA VAL A 274 -19.57 1.67 0.13
C VAL A 274 -20.36 1.67 1.44
N TYR A 275 -20.28 2.76 2.20
CA TYR A 275 -20.90 2.87 3.52
C TYR A 275 -22.06 3.86 3.59
N ASP A 276 -22.38 4.51 2.47
CA ASP A 276 -23.39 5.58 2.38
C ASP A 276 -23.12 6.74 3.36
N GLY A 277 -21.85 6.95 3.74
CA GLY A 277 -21.43 7.95 4.72
C GLY A 277 -20.96 9.24 4.06
N THR A 278 -21.29 10.37 4.68
CA THR A 278 -20.78 11.69 4.32
C THR A 278 -19.38 11.94 4.89
N PRO A 279 -18.67 13.01 4.51
CA PRO A 279 -17.42 13.39 5.15
C PRO A 279 -17.57 13.64 6.66
N LEU A 280 -18.73 14.11 7.14
CA LEU A 280 -18.98 14.23 8.58
C LEU A 280 -19.08 12.86 9.25
N ASP A 281 -19.78 11.90 8.64
CA ASP A 281 -19.90 10.54 9.17
C ASP A 281 -18.51 9.86 9.28
N TRP A 282 -17.64 10.07 8.28
CA TRP A 282 -16.25 9.62 8.32
C TRP A 282 -15.43 10.30 9.43
N ALA A 283 -15.65 11.60 9.66
CA ALA A 283 -14.99 12.35 10.73
C ALA A 283 -15.39 11.81 12.11
N GLU A 284 -16.68 11.55 12.32
CA GLU A 284 -17.20 10.99 13.57
C GLU A 284 -16.71 9.56 13.80
N HIS A 285 -16.77 8.71 12.77
CA HIS A 285 -16.28 7.34 12.84
C HIS A 285 -14.78 7.28 13.13
N GLY A 286 -13.98 8.11 12.45
CA GLY A 286 -12.53 8.21 12.62
C GLY A 286 -12.08 9.05 13.83
N GLN A 287 -13.03 9.53 14.66
CA GLN A 287 -12.76 10.38 15.83
C GLN A 287 -11.93 11.64 15.50
N ARG A 288 -12.22 12.26 14.34
CA ARG A 288 -11.63 13.52 13.86
C ARG A 288 -12.41 14.71 14.41
N THR A 289 -12.34 14.92 15.72
CA THR A 289 -13.23 15.84 16.45
C THR A 289 -13.23 17.26 15.89
N GLU A 290 -12.05 17.84 15.65
CA GLU A 290 -11.89 19.21 15.15
C GLU A 290 -12.50 19.37 13.74
N ILE A 291 -12.30 18.35 12.90
CA ILE A 291 -12.87 18.30 11.54
C ILE A 291 -14.40 18.13 11.61
N ALA A 292 -14.91 17.26 12.48
CA ALA A 292 -16.34 17.07 12.66
C ALA A 292 -17.03 18.35 13.13
N ASP A 293 -16.44 19.07 14.08
CA ASP A 293 -16.97 20.34 14.56
C ASP A 293 -16.95 21.41 13.46
N TYR A 294 -15.86 21.50 12.69
CA TYR A 294 -15.80 22.38 11.53
C TYR A 294 -16.91 22.06 10.51
N LEU A 295 -17.11 20.80 10.15
CA LEU A 295 -18.13 20.38 9.18
C LEU A 295 -19.57 20.60 9.67
N ARG A 296 -19.82 20.57 10.98
CA ARG A 296 -21.11 20.96 11.58
C ARG A 296 -21.36 22.47 11.58
N GLY A 297 -20.36 23.29 11.21
CA GLY A 297 -20.41 24.74 11.35
C GLY A 297 -20.20 25.22 12.78
N ARG A 298 -19.65 24.37 13.67
CA ARG A 298 -19.25 24.76 15.02
C ARG A 298 -17.84 25.34 14.95
N ASN A 299 -17.73 26.67 14.85
CA ASN A 299 -16.43 27.32 14.98
C ASN A 299 -15.90 27.12 16.42
N PRO A 300 -14.63 26.75 16.63
CA PRO A 300 -14.03 26.87 17.95
C PRO A 300 -14.13 28.33 18.40
N PRO A 301 -14.40 28.62 19.69
CA PRO A 301 -14.44 29.98 20.18
C PRO A 301 -13.14 30.66 19.78
N ARG A 302 -13.24 31.81 19.09
CA ARG A 302 -12.09 32.66 18.78
C ARG A 302 -11.31 32.83 20.07
N ALA A 303 -10.06 32.37 20.10
CA ALA A 303 -9.14 32.75 21.17
C ALA A 303 -9.12 34.28 21.19
N THR A 304 -9.68 34.87 22.24
CA THR A 304 -9.55 36.29 22.50
C THR A 304 -8.07 36.56 22.65
N ALA A 305 -7.50 37.33 21.72
CA ALA A 305 -6.12 37.78 21.84
C ALA A 305 -5.98 38.56 23.16
N PRO A 306 -4.88 38.36 23.92
CA PRO A 306 -4.60 39.15 25.11
C PRO A 306 -4.36 40.62 24.77
#